data_AF-A0A1S9I0Y5-F1
#
_entry.id   AF-A0A1S9I0Y5-F1
#
_cell.length_a   1.000
_cell.length_b   1.000
_cell.length_c   1.000
_cell.angle_alpha   90.00
_cell.angle_beta   90.00
_cell.angle_gamma   90.00
#
_symmetry.space_group_name_H-M   'P 1'
#
loop_
_entity.id
_entity.type
_entity.pdbx_description
1 polymer ?
#
loop_
_entity_poly.entity_id
_entity_poly.type
_entity_poly.pdbx_seq_one_letter_code
_entity_poly.pdbx_strand_id
1 'polypeptide(L)'
;MQSIENYISDRYDNNVNWFEEEVKQGEHIHRISNVINNKSYLDGQHKIKNREDAKWKGKEFITTKLVLQEAKTILNFHSTYLLGKPISLKGSEDMVEQYNKVYRKGRYSRTDFNILDSVSKYGDIYEYVYVDDKTIKSKLISPEDGYPVYSEDTGE
;
A
#
# COMPACT_ATOMS: atom_id res chain seq x y z
N MET A 1 11.95 7.34 -26.03
CA MET A 1 12.25 7.52 -24.60
C MET A 1 12.06 8.98 -24.21
N GLN A 2 10.86 9.31 -23.74
CA GLN A 2 10.58 10.62 -23.15
C GLN A 2 11.23 10.65 -21.77
N SER A 3 12.12 11.61 -21.51
CA SER A 3 12.74 11.75 -20.20
C SER A 3 11.79 12.43 -19.22
N ILE A 4 12.08 12.38 -17.92
CA ILE A 4 11.31 13.11 -16.91
C ILE A 4 11.32 14.61 -17.18
N GLU A 5 12.42 15.15 -17.73
CA GLU A 5 12.52 16.56 -18.11
C GLU A 5 11.54 16.91 -19.23
N ASN A 6 11.38 16.04 -20.23
CA ASN A 6 10.38 16.23 -21.29
C ASN A 6 8.96 16.19 -20.70
N TYR A 7 8.68 15.23 -19.82
CA TYR A 7 7.38 15.13 -19.14
C TYR A 7 7.04 16.40 -18.35
N ILE A 8 8.00 16.91 -17.56
CA ILE A 8 7.83 18.15 -16.77
C ILE A 8 7.65 19.35 -17.71
N SER A 9 8.38 19.41 -18.83
CA SER A 9 8.22 20.47 -19.83
C SER A 9 6.83 20.43 -20.48
N ASP A 10 6.36 19.24 -20.89
CA ASP A 10 5.14 19.06 -21.65
C ASP A 10 3.87 19.23 -20.80
N ARG A 11 3.89 18.79 -19.53
CA ARG A 11 2.73 18.79 -18.63
C ARG A 11 2.71 19.97 -17.66
N TYR A 12 3.87 20.52 -17.32
CA TYR A 12 4.04 21.46 -16.22
C TYR A 12 4.89 22.69 -16.58
N ASP A 13 5.19 22.93 -17.86
CA ASP A 13 5.93 24.10 -18.34
C ASP A 13 7.27 24.33 -17.60
N ASN A 14 8.00 23.25 -17.27
CA ASN A 14 9.25 23.29 -16.49
C ASN A 14 9.10 23.89 -15.07
N ASN A 15 7.90 23.83 -14.49
CA ASN A 15 7.66 24.23 -13.11
C ASN A 15 8.48 23.35 -12.14
N VAL A 16 9.30 23.98 -11.31
CA VAL A 16 10.13 23.30 -10.30
C VAL A 16 9.27 22.56 -9.27
N ASN A 17 8.04 23.04 -9.01
CA ASN A 17 7.09 22.47 -8.07
C ASN A 17 6.03 21.59 -8.75
N TRP A 18 6.31 21.06 -9.95
CA TRP A 18 5.39 20.19 -10.70
C TRP A 18 4.83 19.03 -9.85
N PHE A 19 5.63 18.48 -8.94
CA PHE A 19 5.23 17.37 -8.08
C PHE A 19 4.11 17.75 -7.10
N GLU A 20 3.98 19.02 -6.72
CA GLU A 20 2.87 19.50 -5.88
C GLU A 20 1.54 19.58 -6.62
N GLU A 21 1.59 19.71 -7.95
CA GLU A 21 0.42 19.72 -8.82
C GLU A 21 0.04 18.29 -9.23
N GLU A 22 1.04 17.45 -9.52
CA GLU A 22 0.86 16.04 -9.85
C GLU A 22 0.10 15.30 -8.74
N VAL A 23 0.50 15.45 -7.47
CA VAL A 23 -0.20 14.81 -6.34
C VAL A 23 -1.67 15.22 -6.19
N LYS A 24 -2.08 16.35 -6.78
CA LYS A 24 -3.45 16.88 -6.71
C LYS A 24 -4.34 16.35 -7.83
N GLN A 25 -3.84 15.50 -8.72
CA GLN A 25 -4.69 14.86 -9.72
C GLN A 25 -5.83 14.06 -9.06
N GLY A 26 -7.01 14.10 -9.69
CA GLY A 26 -8.22 13.52 -9.11
C GLY A 26 -8.11 12.03 -8.81
N GLU A 27 -7.40 11.28 -9.65
CA GLU A 27 -7.12 9.85 -9.43
C GLU A 27 -6.32 9.63 -8.13
N HIS A 28 -5.25 10.39 -7.92
CA HIS A 28 -4.40 10.27 -6.73
C HIS A 28 -5.16 10.66 -5.46
N ILE A 29 -5.96 11.74 -5.51
CA ILE A 29 -6.83 12.13 -4.38
C ILE A 29 -7.81 11.01 -4.04
N HIS A 30 -8.43 10.38 -5.05
CA HIS A 30 -9.37 9.29 -4.83
C HIS A 30 -8.70 8.06 -4.21
N ARG A 31 -7.54 7.66 -4.75
CA ARG A 31 -6.73 6.55 -4.25
C ARG A 31 -6.30 6.78 -2.80
N ILE A 32 -5.74 7.95 -2.48
CA ILE A 32 -5.34 8.33 -1.11
C ILE A 32 -6.55 8.26 -0.16
N SER A 33 -7.70 8.81 -0.57
CA SER A 33 -8.93 8.76 0.22
C SER A 33 -9.38 7.32 0.51
N ASN A 34 -9.32 6.43 -0.47
CA ASN A 34 -9.65 5.01 -0.29
C ASN A 34 -8.72 4.33 0.72
N VAL A 35 -7.41 4.61 0.64
CA VAL A 35 -6.43 4.05 1.58
C VAL A 35 -6.69 4.53 3.00
N ILE A 36 -6.95 5.83 3.20
CA ILE A 36 -7.28 6.40 4.52
C ILE A 36 -8.59 5.79 5.07
N ASN A 37 -9.60 5.64 4.22
CA ASN A 37 -10.88 5.02 4.61
C ASN A 37 -10.68 3.56 5.05
N ASN A 38 -9.86 2.80 4.32
CA ASN A 38 -9.54 1.41 4.66
C ASN A 38 -8.78 1.33 5.99
N LYS A 39 -7.79 2.19 6.23
CA LYS A 39 -7.09 2.28 7.53
C LYS A 39 -8.07 2.55 8.67
N SER A 40 -8.91 3.57 8.51
CA SER A 40 -9.94 3.95 9.48
C SER A 40 -10.88 2.78 9.82
N TYR A 41 -11.34 2.06 8.80
CA TYR A 41 -12.18 0.87 8.99
C TYR A 41 -11.44 -0.24 9.74
N LEU A 42 -10.20 -0.57 9.34
CA LEU A 42 -9.38 -1.61 9.96
C LEU A 42 -8.93 -1.26 11.39
N ASP A 43 -8.94 0.01 11.76
CA ASP A 43 -8.76 0.53 13.13
C ASP A 43 -10.06 0.54 13.94
N GLY A 44 -11.18 0.15 13.33
CA GLY A 44 -12.48 0.02 14.00
C GLY A 44 -13.31 1.30 14.00
N GLN A 45 -12.94 2.32 13.20
CA GLN A 45 -13.74 3.53 13.00
C GLN A 45 -14.81 3.31 11.93
N HIS A 46 -15.84 2.55 12.31
CA HIS A 46 -16.91 2.16 11.41
C HIS A 46 -18.01 3.21 11.37
N LYS A 47 -18.69 3.34 10.22
CA LYS A 47 -19.81 4.29 10.02
C LYS A 47 -20.94 4.14 11.05
N ILE A 48 -21.13 2.93 11.60
CA ILE A 48 -22.13 2.67 12.65
C ILE A 48 -21.91 3.52 13.91
N LYS A 49 -20.67 3.95 14.19
CA LYS A 49 -20.36 4.85 15.32
C LYS A 49 -21.05 6.20 15.18
N ASN A 50 -21.25 6.66 13.94
CA ASN A 50 -21.86 7.95 13.61
C ASN A 50 -23.40 7.89 13.55
N ARG A 51 -24.01 6.73 13.81
CA ARG A 51 -25.47 6.60 13.85
C ARG A 51 -26.03 7.44 15.00
N GLU A 52 -27.00 8.29 14.71
CA GLU A 52 -27.67 9.11 15.72
C GLU A 52 -28.63 8.26 16.57
N ASP A 53 -28.85 8.71 17.80
CA ASP A 53 -29.82 8.12 18.71
C ASP A 53 -31.25 8.50 18.29
N ALA A 54 -32.20 7.59 18.50
CA ALA A 54 -33.57 7.80 18.06
C ALA A 54 -34.33 8.66 19.06
N LYS A 55 -35.13 9.62 18.57
CA LYS A 55 -36.03 10.42 19.41
C LYS A 55 -37.47 10.06 19.11
N TRP A 56 -38.22 9.61 20.11
CA TRP A 56 -39.64 9.29 19.97
C TRP A 56 -40.45 9.86 21.13
N LYS A 57 -41.45 10.69 20.81
CA LYS A 57 -42.32 11.39 21.78
C LYS A 57 -41.55 12.10 22.90
N GLY A 58 -40.46 12.78 22.55
CA GLY A 58 -39.62 13.53 23.50
C GLY A 58 -38.69 12.66 24.36
N LYS A 59 -38.70 11.33 24.20
CA LYS A 59 -37.74 10.43 24.84
C LYS A 59 -36.63 10.06 23.87
N GLU A 60 -35.40 10.02 24.38
CA GLU A 60 -34.22 9.59 23.66
C GLU A 60 -34.00 8.09 23.85
N PHE A 61 -33.72 7.39 22.76
CA PHE A 61 -33.44 5.97 22.72
C PHE A 61 -32.01 5.79 22.21
N ILE A 62 -31.11 5.45 23.13
CA ILE A 62 -29.70 5.20 22.84
C ILE A 62 -29.61 4.00 21.92
N THR A 63 -29.05 4.21 20.73
CA THR A 63 -28.89 3.15 19.75
C THR A 63 -27.63 2.34 20.05
N THR A 64 -27.78 1.03 20.18
CA THR A 64 -26.62 0.13 20.29
C THR A 64 -25.82 0.15 18.99
N LYS A 65 -24.53 0.50 19.08
CA LYS A 65 -23.59 0.56 17.96
C LYS A 65 -22.60 -0.60 18.07
N LEU A 66 -22.84 -1.67 17.31
CA LEU A 66 -21.96 -2.84 17.27
C LEU A 66 -20.93 -2.69 16.15
N VAL A 67 -19.65 -2.82 16.48
CA VAL A 67 -18.54 -2.81 15.51
C VAL A 67 -18.12 -4.25 15.24
N LEU A 68 -18.16 -4.68 13.98
CA LEU A 68 -17.77 -6.02 13.54
C LEU A 68 -16.51 -5.95 12.68
N GLN A 69 -15.40 -6.50 13.18
CA GLN A 69 -14.08 -6.41 12.55
C GLN A 69 -13.71 -7.62 11.67
N GLU A 70 -14.70 -8.28 11.08
CA GLU A 70 -14.51 -9.52 10.30
C GLU A 70 -13.56 -9.33 9.11
N ALA A 71 -13.63 -8.19 8.42
CA ALA A 71 -12.73 -7.92 7.29
C ALA A 71 -11.25 -7.97 7.70
N LYS A 72 -10.90 -7.41 8.87
CA LYS A 72 -9.53 -7.47 9.40
C LYS A 72 -9.08 -8.92 9.65
N THR A 73 -9.97 -9.73 10.22
CA THR A 73 -9.70 -11.15 10.45
C THR A 73 -9.50 -11.91 9.14
N ILE A 74 -10.37 -11.69 8.15
CA ILE A 74 -10.28 -12.32 6.83
C ILE A 74 -8.96 -11.93 6.14
N LEU A 75 -8.61 -10.64 6.11
CA LEU A 75 -7.38 -10.14 5.49
C LEU A 75 -6.12 -10.71 6.16
N ASN A 76 -6.10 -10.75 7.50
CA ASN A 76 -4.99 -11.34 8.25
C ASN A 76 -4.88 -12.85 7.98
N PHE A 77 -6.01 -13.55 7.86
CA PHE A 77 -6.04 -14.97 7.51
C PHE A 77 -5.43 -15.21 6.13
N HIS A 78 -5.84 -14.44 5.11
CA HIS A 78 -5.29 -14.58 3.75
C HIS A 78 -3.77 -14.35 3.70
N SER A 79 -3.28 -13.28 4.32
CA SER A 79 -1.85 -12.96 4.34
C SER A 79 -1.04 -14.05 5.06
N THR A 80 -1.55 -14.53 6.20
CA THR A 80 -0.92 -15.63 6.97
C THR A 80 -0.98 -16.97 6.26
N TYR A 81 -2.07 -17.25 5.54
CA TYR A 81 -2.23 -18.48 4.80
C TYR A 81 -1.20 -18.59 3.66
N LEU A 82 -1.00 -17.51 2.91
CA LEU A 82 -0.09 -17.50 1.76
C LEU A 82 1.38 -17.39 2.17
N LEU A 83 1.72 -16.44 3.05
CA LEU A 83 3.12 -16.08 3.37
C LEU A 83 3.45 -16.17 4.86
N GLY A 84 2.61 -16.81 5.67
CA GLY A 84 2.92 -17.08 7.08
C GLY A 84 4.13 -17.98 7.26
N LYS A 85 4.56 -18.70 6.21
CA LYS A 85 5.83 -19.42 6.13
C LYS A 85 6.66 -18.88 4.96
N PRO A 86 8.00 -18.78 5.10
CA PRO A 86 8.87 -18.42 3.99
C PRO A 86 8.72 -19.36 2.80
N ILE A 87 8.74 -18.79 1.59
CA ILE A 87 8.71 -19.56 0.35
C ILE A 87 10.02 -20.34 0.14
N SER A 88 9.95 -21.44 -0.60
CA SER A 88 11.12 -22.23 -1.01
C SER A 88 11.41 -22.01 -2.49
N LEU A 89 12.63 -21.62 -2.81
CA LEU A 89 13.08 -21.42 -4.19
C LEU A 89 13.61 -22.74 -4.77
N LYS A 90 13.33 -23.00 -6.05
CA LYS A 90 13.86 -24.14 -6.82
C LYS A 90 14.51 -23.63 -8.10
N GLY A 91 15.71 -24.11 -8.41
CA GLY A 91 16.54 -23.66 -9.53
C GLY A 91 17.93 -24.30 -9.50
N SER A 92 18.90 -23.74 -10.22
CA SER A 92 20.29 -24.16 -10.11
C SER A 92 20.84 -23.90 -8.70
N GLU A 93 21.71 -24.79 -8.21
CA GLU A 93 22.23 -24.72 -6.84
C GLU A 93 22.88 -23.37 -6.52
N ASP A 94 23.75 -22.89 -7.42
CA ASP A 94 24.43 -21.60 -7.26
C ASP A 94 23.45 -20.43 -7.15
N MET A 95 22.43 -20.39 -8.01
CA MET A 95 21.41 -19.34 -8.00
C MET A 95 20.61 -19.36 -6.69
N VAL A 96 20.13 -20.54 -6.30
CA VAL A 96 19.33 -20.72 -5.08
C VAL A 96 20.14 -20.33 -3.85
N GLU A 97 21.43 -20.68 -3.80
CA GLU A 97 22.30 -20.27 -2.71
C GLU A 97 22.44 -18.74 -2.61
N GLN A 98 22.67 -18.05 -3.73
CA GLN A 98 22.79 -16.59 -3.74
C GLN A 98 21.48 -15.90 -3.36
N TYR A 99 20.35 -16.33 -3.92
CA TYR A 99 19.04 -15.77 -3.55
C TYR A 99 18.73 -15.98 -2.07
N ASN A 100 18.98 -17.17 -1.53
CA ASN A 100 18.77 -17.43 -0.10
C ASN A 100 19.66 -16.54 0.78
N LYS A 101 20.90 -16.25 0.37
CA LYS A 101 21.77 -15.28 1.08
C LYS A 101 21.14 -13.89 1.10
N VAL A 102 20.63 -13.42 -0.05
CA VAL A 102 19.93 -12.11 -0.15
C VAL A 102 18.67 -12.11 0.71
N TYR A 103 17.81 -13.11 0.57
CA TYR A 103 16.56 -13.22 1.33
C TYR A 103 16.79 -13.20 2.83
N ARG A 104 17.80 -13.93 3.31
CA ARG A 104 18.13 -14.00 4.73
C ARG A 104 18.71 -12.68 5.25
N LYS A 105 19.67 -12.08 4.53
CA LYS A 105 20.33 -10.84 4.95
C LYS A 105 19.40 -9.62 4.86
N GLY A 106 18.65 -9.52 3.75
CA GLY A 106 17.70 -8.44 3.48
C GLY A 106 16.34 -8.60 4.18
N ARG A 107 16.11 -9.75 4.85
CA ARG A 107 14.85 -10.10 5.53
C ARG A 107 13.63 -10.10 4.59
N TYR A 108 13.82 -10.53 3.34
CA TYR A 108 12.79 -10.46 2.30
C TYR A 108 11.52 -11.25 2.64
N SER A 109 11.59 -12.37 3.36
CA SER A 109 10.37 -13.09 3.77
C SER A 109 9.41 -12.21 4.59
N ARG A 110 9.93 -11.26 5.38
CA ARG A 110 9.10 -10.28 6.10
C ARG A 110 8.60 -9.18 5.16
N THR A 111 9.45 -8.72 4.26
CA THR A 111 9.09 -7.73 3.23
C THR A 111 7.95 -8.25 2.36
N ASP A 112 8.08 -9.46 1.81
CA ASP A 112 7.07 -10.11 0.98
C ASP A 112 5.73 -10.24 1.71
N PHE A 113 5.77 -10.65 2.99
CA PHE A 113 4.57 -10.70 3.84
C PHE A 113 3.93 -9.31 3.97
N ASN A 114 4.72 -8.27 4.25
CA ASN A 114 4.21 -6.91 4.38
C ASN A 114 3.66 -6.36 3.05
N ILE A 115 4.26 -6.74 1.92
CA ILE A 115 3.77 -6.39 0.59
C ILE A 115 2.38 -6.99 0.39
N LEU A 116 2.24 -8.30 0.58
CA LEU A 116 0.96 -9.00 0.44
C LEU A 116 -0.12 -8.44 1.38
N ASP A 117 0.24 -8.20 2.65
CA ASP A 117 -0.66 -7.64 3.65
C ASP A 117 -1.14 -6.24 3.25
N SER A 118 -0.25 -5.40 2.73
CA SER A 118 -0.56 -4.04 2.33
C SER A 118 -1.38 -3.98 1.04
N VAL A 119 -1.02 -4.76 0.01
CA VAL A 119 -1.78 -4.85 -1.24
C VAL A 119 -3.21 -5.31 -0.96
N SER A 120 -3.38 -6.31 -0.09
CA SER A 120 -4.71 -6.82 0.29
C SER A 120 -5.57 -5.77 1.01
N LYS A 121 -4.95 -4.86 1.77
CA LYS A 121 -5.65 -3.83 2.57
C LYS A 121 -5.87 -2.52 1.82
N TYR A 122 -4.93 -2.14 0.95
CA TYR A 122 -4.80 -0.78 0.43
C TYR A 122 -4.71 -0.72 -1.10
N GLY A 123 -4.74 -1.86 -1.79
CA GLY A 123 -4.67 -1.96 -3.25
C GLY A 123 -3.24 -2.02 -3.77
N ASP A 124 -2.39 -1.12 -3.29
CA ASP A 124 -1.01 -0.99 -3.76
C ASP A 124 0.02 -1.02 -2.62
N ILE A 125 1.29 -1.10 -2.97
CA ILE A 125 2.46 -0.70 -2.17
C ILE A 125 3.65 -0.58 -3.11
N TYR A 126 4.58 0.35 -2.83
CA TYR A 126 5.75 0.52 -3.67
C TYR A 126 7.00 0.03 -2.94
N GLU A 127 7.84 -0.69 -3.67
CA GLU A 127 9.11 -1.22 -3.17
C GLU A 127 10.29 -0.49 -3.82
N TYR A 128 11.15 0.09 -2.99
CA TYR A 128 12.44 0.60 -3.43
C TYR A 128 13.56 -0.33 -2.95
N VAL A 129 14.20 -1.01 -3.91
CA VAL A 129 15.33 -1.90 -3.66
C VAL A 129 16.64 -1.11 -3.75
N TYR A 130 17.47 -1.22 -2.72
CA TYR A 130 18.73 -0.48 -2.61
C TYR A 130 19.82 -1.33 -1.96
N VAL A 131 21.06 -0.92 -2.14
CA VAL A 131 22.22 -1.54 -1.47
C VAL A 131 22.62 -0.67 -0.29
N ASP A 132 22.68 -1.28 0.90
CA ASP A 132 23.18 -0.66 2.12
C ASP A 132 24.18 -1.60 2.77
N ASP A 133 25.39 -1.09 2.98
CA ASP A 133 26.55 -1.85 3.48
C ASP A 133 26.68 -3.26 2.85
N LYS A 134 26.76 -3.30 1.51
CA LYS A 134 26.88 -4.52 0.68
C LYS A 134 25.71 -5.52 0.85
N THR A 135 24.60 -5.08 1.44
CA THR A 135 23.40 -5.89 1.62
C THR A 135 22.28 -5.28 0.78
N ILE A 136 21.63 -6.11 -0.03
CA ILE A 136 20.42 -5.70 -0.75
C ILE A 136 19.28 -5.61 0.28
N LYS A 137 18.68 -4.44 0.39
CA LYS A 137 17.56 -4.13 1.27
C LYS A 137 16.40 -3.58 0.45
N SER A 138 15.23 -3.63 1.08
CA SER A 138 13.98 -3.13 0.53
C SER A 138 13.36 -2.11 1.47
N LYS A 139 12.89 -1.00 0.90
CA LYS A 139 12.09 0.01 1.59
C LYS A 139 10.71 0.02 0.97
N LEU A 140 9.70 -0.24 1.80
CA LEU A 140 8.31 -0.11 1.39
C LEU A 140 7.85 1.34 1.58
N ILE A 141 7.12 1.85 0.60
CA ILE A 141 6.51 3.18 0.56
C ILE A 141 5.00 2.96 0.52
N SER A 142 4.29 3.56 1.47
CA SER A 142 2.84 3.44 1.57
C SER A 142 2.17 4.02 0.33
N PRO A 143 1.02 3.48 -0.12
CA PRO A 143 0.30 4.02 -1.26
C PRO A 143 -0.01 5.51 -1.13
N GLU A 144 -0.46 5.96 0.03
CA GLU A 144 -0.80 7.36 0.24
C GLU A 144 0.40 8.31 0.21
N ASP A 145 1.62 7.78 0.38
CA ASP A 145 2.87 8.55 0.48
C ASP A 145 3.65 8.58 -0.85
N GLY A 146 3.17 7.88 -1.89
CA GLY A 146 3.88 7.76 -3.15
C GLY A 146 2.99 7.34 -4.31
N TYR A 147 3.52 7.51 -5.52
CA TYR A 147 2.96 6.99 -6.76
C TYR A 147 4.07 7.03 -7.83
N PRO A 148 4.05 6.09 -8.78
CA PRO A 148 4.99 6.08 -9.88
C PRO A 148 4.56 7.11 -10.95
N VAL A 149 5.51 7.87 -11.44
CA VAL A 149 5.34 8.68 -12.66
C VAL A 149 6.03 7.93 -13.78
N TYR A 150 5.26 7.53 -14.78
CA TYR A 150 5.77 6.85 -15.96
C TYR A 150 5.92 7.86 -17.11
N SER A 151 7.02 7.77 -17.85
CA SER A 151 7.10 8.39 -19.18
C SER A 151 6.12 7.68 -20.11
N GLU A 152 5.49 8.38 -21.06
CA GLU A 152 4.50 7.79 -22.01
C GLU A 152 5.06 6.67 -22.90
N ASP A 153 6.36 6.37 -22.80
CA ASP A 153 7.00 5.21 -23.42
C ASP A 153 6.81 3.93 -22.58
N THR A 154 5.57 3.59 -22.26
CA THR A 154 5.22 2.20 -21.88
C THR A 154 5.17 1.40 -23.18
N GLY A 155 6.35 1.05 -23.68
CA GLY A 155 6.57 0.49 -25.02
C GLY A 155 5.51 -0.52 -25.48
N GLU A 156 4.79 -0.12 -26.54
CA GLU A 156 4.51 -0.98 -27.68
C GLU A 156 5.58 -0.77 -28.75
#